data_AF-A0A920DX35-F1
#
_entry.id   AF-A0A920DX35-F1
#
_cell.length_a   1.000
_cell.length_b   1.000
_cell.length_c   1.000
_cell.angle_alpha   90.00
_cell.angle_beta   90.00
_cell.angle_gamma   90.00
#
_symmetry.space_group_name_H-M   'P 1'
#
loop_
_entity.id
_entity.type
_entity.pdbx_description
1 polymer ?
#
loop_
_entity_poly.entity_id
_entity_poly.type
_entity_poly.pdbx_seq_one_letter_code
_entity_poly.pdbx_strand_id
1 'polypeptide(L)' 'MNGQKVGYSEGSKTPAEFDISSYLLAGDNQLAVQVIRWSDGTYLEDQDFWRLSGIERDVRLYASPKKHLYEILLYKQI' A
#
# COMPACT_ATOMS: atom_id res chain seq x y z
N MET A 1 4.70 3.45 -11.46
CA MET A 1 5.07 4.87 -11.31
C MET A 1 5.85 5.30 -12.53
N ASN A 2 5.38 6.30 -13.29
CA ASN A 2 6.05 6.81 -14.49
C ASN A 2 6.49 5.69 -15.46
N GLY A 3 5.59 4.73 -15.72
CA GLY A 3 5.86 3.56 -16.57
C GLY A 3 6.72 2.44 -15.94
N GLN A 4 7.27 2.64 -14.74
CA GLN A 4 8.10 1.65 -14.04
C GLN A 4 7.29 0.90 -12.97
N LYS A 5 7.53 -0.41 -12.84
CA LYS A 5 6.91 -1.25 -11.80
C LYS A 5 7.58 -0.96 -10.44
N VAL A 6 6.77 -0.58 -9.46
CA VAL A 6 7.24 -0.28 -8.08
C VAL A 6 7.19 -1.53 -7.21
N GLY A 7 6.10 -2.29 -7.26
CA GLY A 7 5.92 -3.45 -6.39
C GLY A 7 4.60 -4.19 -6.61
N TYR A 8 4.29 -5.06 -5.65
CA TYR A 8 3.08 -5.86 -5.55
C TYR A 8 2.73 -6.02 -4.06
N SER A 9 1.44 -6.12 -3.73
CA SER A 9 0.96 -6.40 -2.38
C SER A 9 -0.31 -7.24 -2.48
N GLU A 10 -0.50 -8.08 -1.47
CA GLU A 10 -1.62 -8.99 -1.31
C GLU A 10 -2.05 -9.00 0.15
N GLY A 11 -3.35 -9.23 0.39
CA GLY A 11 -4.02 -8.96 1.67
C GLY A 11 -4.91 -7.73 1.55
N SER A 12 -6.23 -7.93 1.55
CA SER A 12 -7.19 -6.86 1.23
C SER A 12 -7.43 -5.88 2.38
N LYS A 13 -7.05 -6.22 3.62
CA LYS A 13 -7.46 -5.49 4.83
C LYS A 13 -6.34 -4.83 5.63
N THR A 14 -5.07 -4.97 5.25
CA THR A 14 -3.92 -4.28 5.87
C THR A 14 -3.31 -3.23 4.92
N PRO A 15 -2.65 -2.18 5.43
CA PRO A 15 -2.02 -1.18 4.56
C PRO A 15 -0.84 -1.77 3.77
N ALA A 16 -0.59 -1.20 2.60
CA ALA A 16 0.58 -1.46 1.77
C ALA A 16 1.32 -0.15 1.51
N GLU A 17 2.62 -0.13 1.81
CA GLU A 17 3.49 1.03 1.65
C GLU A 17 4.60 0.74 0.65
N PHE A 18 4.91 1.71 -0.20
CA PHE A 18 5.95 1.60 -1.21
C PHE A 18 6.80 2.87 -1.22
N ASP A 19 8.12 2.72 -1.07
CA ASP A 19 9.04 3.83 -1.30
C ASP A 19 9.13 4.12 -2.80
N ILE A 20 8.64 5.29 -3.20
CA ILE A 20 8.66 5.77 -4.59
C ILE A 20 9.74 6.84 -4.85
N SER A 21 10.62 7.11 -3.88
CA SER A 21 11.57 8.23 -3.94
C SER A 21 12.45 8.23 -5.20
N SER A 22 12.89 7.05 -5.64
CA SER A 22 13.74 6.88 -6.84
C SER A 22 12.97 6.94 -8.17
N TYR A 23 11.64 6.92 -8.14
CA TYR A 23 10.78 6.89 -9.33
C TYR A 23 10.18 8.26 -9.66
N LEU A 24 10.30 9.22 -8.73
CA LEU A 24 9.72 10.55 -8.86
C LEU A 24 10.53 11.43 -9.83
N LEU A 25 9.81 12.19 -10.65
CA LEU A 25 10.34 13.25 -11.50
C LEU A 25 9.90 14.60 -10.95
N ALA A 26 10.64 15.66 -11.28
CA ALA A 26 10.20 17.03 -10.97
C ALA A 26 8.93 17.36 -11.78
N GLY A 27 7.91 17.88 -11.10
CA GLY A 27 6.62 18.22 -11.73
C GLY A 27 5.64 17.06 -11.74
N ASP A 28 5.01 16.84 -12.89
CA ASP A 28 3.93 15.86 -13.02
C ASP A 28 4.45 14.42 -12.98
N ASN A 29 3.69 13.57 -12.28
CA ASN A 29 4.00 12.17 -12.12
C ASN A 29 2.74 11.33 -12.35
N GLN A 30 2.90 10.17 -12.99
CA GLN A 30 1.81 9.24 -13.26
C GLN A 30 1.88 8.02 -12.34
N LEU A 31 0.83 7.83 -11.55
CA LEU A 31 0.57 6.61 -10.81
C LEU A 31 -0.39 5.71 -11.63
N ALA A 32 -0.04 4.43 -11.75
CA ALA A 32 -0.88 3.42 -12.35
C ALA A 32 -0.92 2.20 -11.43
N VAL A 33 -2.11 1.65 -11.18
CA VAL A 33 -2.35 0.52 -10.27
C VAL A 33 -3.20 -0.52 -11.00
N GLN A 34 -2.78 -1.79 -10.96
CA GLN A 34 -3.56 -2.92 -11.44
C GLN A 34 -4.15 -3.66 -10.23
N VAL A 35 -5.48 -3.73 -10.16
CA VAL A 35 -6.18 -4.47 -9.11
C VAL A 35 -6.67 -5.79 -9.70
N ILE A 36 -6.29 -6.90 -9.06
CA ILE A 36 -6.71 -8.24 -9.44
C ILE A 36 -7.81 -8.68 -8.46
N ARG A 37 -8.96 -9.14 -8.99
CA ARG A 37 -10.09 -9.55 -8.14
C ARG A 37 -9.88 -10.89 -7.44
N TRP A 38 -9.19 -11.82 -8.11
CA TRP A 38 -8.97 -13.17 -7.62
C TRP A 38 -7.49 -13.54 -7.72
N SER A 39 -6.91 -13.90 -6.59
CA SER A 39 -5.51 -14.29 -6.42
C SER A 39 -5.43 -15.52 -5.51
N ASP A 40 -4.24 -16.04 -5.25
CA ASP A 40 -4.05 -17.13 -4.29
C ASP A 40 -4.44 -16.74 -2.86
N GLY A 41 -4.27 -15.48 -2.47
CA GLY A 41 -4.74 -14.95 -1.19
C GLY A 41 -6.27 -14.96 -1.03
N THR A 42 -7.04 -15.03 -2.13
CA THR A 42 -8.50 -15.19 -2.05
C THR A 42 -8.90 -16.45 -1.28
N TYR A 43 -8.11 -17.53 -1.35
CA TYR A 43 -8.37 -18.76 -0.59
C TYR A 43 -8.27 -18.55 0.94
N LEU A 44 -7.57 -17.51 1.39
CA LEU A 44 -7.43 -17.15 2.79
C LEU A 44 -8.42 -16.06 3.24
N GLU A 45 -9.12 -15.43 2.30
CA GLU A 45 -10.07 -14.33 2.52
C GLU A 45 -11.53 -14.74 2.23
N ASP A 46 -11.89 -15.94 2.69
CA ASP A 46 -13.19 -16.57 2.42
C ASP A 46 -14.25 -16.29 3.51
N GLN A 47 -14.33 -15.05 4.01
CA GLN A 47 -15.33 -14.73 5.03
C GLN A 47 -16.75 -14.67 4.41
N ASP A 48 -17.77 -14.87 5.26
CA ASP A 48 -19.18 -14.83 4.89
C ASP A 48 -19.69 -13.39 4.67
N PHE A 49 -19.34 -12.81 3.51
CA PHE A 49 -19.78 -11.48 3.06
C PHE A 49 -19.67 -11.33 1.54
N TRP A 50 -20.12 -10.18 1.02
CA TRP A 50 -20.05 -9.83 -0.40
C TRP A 50 -18.62 -9.76 -0.93
N ARG A 51 -18.36 -10.37 -2.08
CA ARG A 51 -17.04 -10.34 -2.74
C ARG A 51 -16.80 -9.03 -3.48
N LEU A 52 -16.28 -8.06 -2.75
CA LEU A 52 -15.92 -6.72 -3.23
C LEU A 52 -14.46 -6.68 -3.71
N SER A 53 -14.13 -5.73 -4.58
CA SER A 53 -12.78 -5.52 -5.10
C SER A 53 -12.59 -4.07 -5.52
N GLY A 54 -11.35 -3.57 -5.43
CA GLY A 54 -11.00 -2.21 -5.85
C GLY A 54 -10.11 -1.52 -4.83
N ILE A 55 -9.87 -0.22 -5.05
CA ILE A 55 -9.24 0.66 -4.07
C ILE A 55 -10.34 1.18 -3.15
N GLU A 56 -10.61 0.45 -2.07
CA GLU A 56 -11.73 0.70 -1.14
C GLU A 56 -11.39 1.63 0.03
N ARG A 57 -10.11 1.98 0.21
CA ARG A 57 -9.61 2.87 1.27
C ARG A 57 -8.71 3.95 0.69
N ASP A 58 -8.38 4.93 1.54
CA ASP A 58 -7.57 6.08 1.17
C ASP A 58 -6.21 5.69 0.58
N VAL A 59 -5.81 6.42 -0.45
CA VAL A 59 -4.45 6.43 -0.97
C VAL A 59 -3.83 7.77 -0.61
N ARG A 60 -2.64 7.73 0.00
CA ARG A 60 -1.93 8.94 0.46
C ARG A 60 -0.47 8.90 0.06
N LEU A 61 0.07 10.09 -0.15
CA LEU A 61 1.51 10.32 -0.27
C LEU A 61 1.94 11.17 0.92
N TYR A 62 3.08 10.84 1.49
CA TYR A 62 3.75 11.65 2.49
C TYR A 62 5.25 11.62 2.24
N ALA A 63 5.94 12.63 2.76
CA ALA A 63 7.39 12.73 2.69
C ALA A 63 7.95 12.74 4.11
N SER A 64 8.96 11.90 4.35
CA SER A 64 9.72 11.88 5.60
C SER A 64 11.11 12.46 5.38
N PRO A 65 11.68 13.21 6.34
CA PRO A 65 13.09 13.59 6.28
C PRO A 65 13.99 12.35 6.25
N LYS A 66 15.22 12.51 5.74
CA LYS A 66 16.22 11.41 5.71
C LYS A 66 16.48 10.78 7.09
N LYS A 67 16.34 11.57 8.16
CA LYS A 67 16.36 11.10 9.55
C LYS A 67 14.96 11.29 10.12
N HIS A 68 14.27 10.19 10.40
CA HIS A 68 12.93 10.18 10.98
C HIS A 68 12.75 8.97 11.90
N LEU A 69 11.74 9.02 12.75
CA LEU A 69 11.29 7.86 13.53
C LEU A 69 10.36 7.03 12.65
N TYR A 70 10.68 5.75 12.48
CA TYR A 70 9.87 4.83 11.67
C TYR A 70 8.72 4.23 12.48
N GLU A 71 9.03 3.77 13.70
CA GLU A 71 8.08 3.10 14.58
C GLU A 71 8.36 3.45 16.03
N ILE A 72 7.31 3.52 16.84
CA ILE A 72 7.38 3.74 18.28
C ILE A 72 6.46 2.73 18.96
N LEU A 73 7.01 1.94 19.86
CA LEU A 73 6.25 1.02 20.72
C LEU A 73 6.25 1.59 22.15
N LEU A 74 5.05 1.79 22.71
CA LEU A 74 4.87 2.26 24.08
C LEU A 74 4.24 1.15 24.91
N TYR A 75 4.92 0.75 25.99
CA TYR A 75 4.40 -0.22 26.95
C TYR A 75 4.20 0.48 28.30
N LYS A 76 3.04 0.24 28.92
CA LYS A 76 2.77 0.69 30.29
C LYS A 76 3.12 -0.43 31.26
N GLN A 77 3.99 -0.15 32.21
CA GLN A 77 4.33 -1.08 33.28
C GLN A 77 3.41 -0.81 34.48
N ILE A 78 2.69 -1.83 34.93
CA ILE A 78 2.03 -1.89 36.25
C ILE A 78 2.98 -2.64 37.19
#